data_AF-A0A0P7TSN0-F1
#
_entry.id   AF-A0A0P7TSN0-F1
#
_cell.length_a   1.000
_cell.length_b   1.000
_cell.length_c   1.000
_cell.angle_alpha   90.00
_cell.angle_beta   90.00
_cell.angle_gamma   90.00
#
_symmetry.space_group_name_H-M   'P 1'
#
loop_
_entity.id
_entity.type
_entity.pdbx_description
1 polymer ?
#
loop_
_entity_poly.entity_id
_entity_poly.type
_entity_poly.pdbx_seq_one_letter_code
_entity_poly.pdbx_strand_id
1 'polypeptide(L)'
;MGEVYYASMLEEIEQEGRDFEADSWSLAVDSSYLQTHRKDVIKRQDVIYELIQTELHHVRTLRIMEGVYRRGMLEEVRLEPGLVHGVFPCLDRLLSLHSHFLAQLLLRKNHSLAPGSSTNFTIHQLGDVLQEQFSGQNADEMRKAYAEFCSRHLKAVKLYKELLTREKRFQNFIR
;
A
#
# COMPACT_ATOMS: atom_id res chain seq x y z
N MET A 1 -10.93 -7.50 -21.43
CA MET A 1 -10.92 -7.95 -20.01
C MET A 1 -9.77 -7.33 -19.23
N GLY A 2 -8.54 -7.26 -19.75
CA GLY A 2 -7.42 -6.56 -19.10
C GLY A 2 -7.68 -5.07 -18.83
N GLU A 3 -8.03 -4.27 -19.84
CA GLU A 3 -8.25 -2.82 -19.70
C GLU A 3 -9.31 -2.43 -18.66
N VAL A 4 -10.39 -3.21 -18.54
CA VAL A 4 -11.46 -2.95 -17.56
C VAL A 4 -10.97 -3.19 -16.13
N TYR A 5 -10.14 -4.23 -15.93
CA TYR A 5 -9.51 -4.49 -14.63
C TYR A 5 -8.50 -3.39 -14.29
N TYR A 6 -7.71 -2.92 -15.27
CA TYR A 6 -6.77 -1.82 -15.07
C TYR A 6 -7.48 -0.53 -14.65
N ALA A 7 -8.56 -0.17 -15.36
CA ALA A 7 -9.36 1.00 -15.03
C ALA A 7 -9.99 0.89 -13.63
N SER A 8 -10.57 -0.27 -13.29
CA SER A 8 -11.14 -0.54 -11.97
C SER A 8 -10.09 -0.43 -10.85
N MET A 9 -8.91 -1.02 -11.05
CA MET A 9 -7.82 -0.96 -10.08
C MET A 9 -7.28 0.47 -9.91
N LEU A 10 -7.17 1.23 -10.99
CA LEU A 10 -6.75 2.64 -10.93
C LEU A 10 -7.80 3.50 -10.22
N GLU A 11 -9.08 3.25 -10.47
CA GLU A 11 -10.20 3.94 -9.83
C GLU A 11 -10.28 3.61 -8.33
N GLU A 12 -10.04 2.35 -7.93
CA GLU A 12 -9.92 1.95 -6.52
C GLU A 12 -8.72 2.64 -5.84
N ILE A 13 -7.56 2.67 -6.51
CA ILE A 13 -6.36 3.36 -6.02
C ILE A 13 -6.60 4.88 -5.85
N GLU A 14 -7.28 5.50 -6.81
CA GLU A 14 -7.63 6.93 -6.75
C GLU A 14 -8.66 7.20 -5.66
N GLN A 15 -9.67 6.35 -5.52
CA GLN A 15 -10.73 6.51 -4.51
C GLN A 15 -10.19 6.33 -3.09
N GLU A 16 -9.29 5.38 -2.86
CA GLU A 16 -8.59 5.22 -1.57
C GLU A 16 -7.68 6.42 -1.29
N GLY A 17 -7.00 6.96 -2.32
CA GLY A 17 -6.13 8.13 -2.19
C GLY A 17 -6.86 9.41 -1.76
N ARG A 18 -8.10 9.60 -2.21
CA ARG A 18 -8.93 10.79 -1.89
C ARG A 18 -9.16 10.99 -0.39
N ASP A 19 -9.25 9.90 0.38
CA ASP A 19 -9.49 9.97 1.82
C ASP A 19 -8.25 10.41 2.64
N PHE A 20 -7.06 10.39 2.03
CA PHE A 20 -5.77 10.68 2.68
C PHE A 20 -4.90 11.67 1.89
N GLU A 21 -5.50 12.61 1.16
CA GLU A 21 -4.77 13.64 0.39
C GLU A 21 -4.15 14.73 1.27
N ALA A 22 -4.70 15.00 2.45
CA ALA A 22 -4.16 16.02 3.33
C ALA A 22 -2.81 15.58 3.93
N ASP A 23 -1.90 16.54 4.16
CA ASP A 23 -0.56 16.26 4.70
C ASP A 23 -0.57 15.78 6.17
N SER A 24 -1.66 16.04 6.90
CA SER A 24 -1.80 15.64 8.30
C SER A 24 -3.26 15.47 8.70
N TRP A 25 -3.51 14.79 9.82
CA TRP A 25 -4.85 14.71 10.41
C TRP A 25 -5.42 16.09 10.74
N SER A 26 -4.57 16.96 11.29
CA SER A 26 -4.94 18.34 11.63
C SER A 26 -5.35 19.21 10.43
N LEU A 27 -4.95 18.82 9.21
CA LEU A 27 -5.40 19.43 7.95
C LEU A 27 -6.57 18.69 7.30
N ALA A 28 -6.81 17.43 7.69
CA ALA A 28 -7.89 16.60 7.18
C ALA A 28 -9.25 16.84 7.87
N VAL A 29 -9.24 17.29 9.13
CA VAL A 29 -10.45 17.55 9.93
C VAL A 29 -10.82 19.04 9.94
N ASP A 30 -12.07 19.33 10.28
CA ASP A 30 -12.56 20.71 10.35
C ASP A 30 -11.83 21.51 11.43
N SER A 31 -11.53 22.79 11.15
CA SER A 31 -10.84 23.67 12.11
C SER A 31 -11.58 23.82 13.44
N SER A 32 -12.92 23.87 13.43
CA SER A 32 -13.74 23.91 14.65
C SER A 32 -13.60 22.62 15.46
N TYR A 33 -13.54 21.46 14.80
CA TYR A 33 -13.33 20.16 15.44
C TYR A 33 -11.92 20.05 16.03
N LEU A 34 -10.91 20.48 15.28
CA LEU A 34 -9.51 20.51 15.71
C LEU A 34 -9.33 21.31 17.01
N GLN A 35 -9.97 22.48 17.12
CA GLN A 35 -9.89 23.36 18.29
C GLN A 35 -10.46 22.73 19.58
N THR A 36 -11.30 21.69 19.47
CA THR A 36 -11.81 20.96 20.65
C THR A 36 -10.79 19.98 21.25
N HIS A 37 -9.70 19.71 20.54
CA HIS A 37 -8.71 18.71 20.93
C HIS A 37 -7.49 19.34 21.60
N ARG A 38 -6.94 18.64 22.61
CA ARG A 38 -5.67 19.01 23.23
C ARG A 38 -4.49 18.72 22.28
N LYS A 39 -3.41 19.49 22.43
CA LYS A 39 -2.19 19.36 21.61
C LYS A 39 -1.59 17.95 21.57
N ASP A 40 -1.64 17.22 22.67
CA ASP A 40 -1.17 15.82 22.75
C ASP A 40 -2.04 14.86 21.95
N VAL A 41 -3.35 15.09 21.92
CA VAL A 41 -4.28 14.30 21.09
C VAL A 41 -4.06 14.60 19.61
N ILE A 42 -3.94 15.89 19.24
CA ILE A 42 -3.66 16.30 17.86
C ILE A 42 -2.39 15.63 17.35
N LYS A 43 -1.28 15.74 18.10
CA LYS A 43 0.00 15.10 17.75
C LYS A 43 -0.13 13.59 17.58
N ARG A 44 -0.90 12.92 18.45
CA ARG A 44 -1.14 11.48 18.33
C ARG A 44 -1.96 11.13 17.09
N GLN A 45 -2.97 11.93 16.74
CA GLN A 45 -3.75 11.70 15.54
C GLN A 45 -2.93 11.95 14.26
N ASP A 46 -2.07 12.97 14.25
CA ASP A 46 -1.17 13.22 13.10
C ASP A 46 -0.25 12.01 12.84
N VAL A 47 0.32 11.41 13.89
CA VAL A 47 1.17 10.20 13.75
C VAL A 47 0.36 8.98 13.28
N ILE A 48 -0.86 8.79 13.79
CA ILE A 48 -1.72 7.69 13.33
C ILE A 48 -2.10 7.91 11.86
N TYR A 49 -2.43 9.13 11.48
CA TYR A 49 -2.76 9.47 10.10
C TYR A 49 -1.58 9.23 9.15
N GLU A 50 -0.37 9.63 9.55
CA GLU A 50 0.86 9.34 8.79
C GLU A 50 1.07 7.83 8.60
N LEU A 51 0.82 7.01 9.63
CA LEU A 51 0.88 5.55 9.50
C LEU A 51 -0.12 5.02 8.45
N ILE A 52 -1.37 5.47 8.49
CA ILE A 52 -2.39 5.01 7.53
C ILE A 52 -2.04 5.50 6.11
N GLN A 53 -1.62 6.75 5.98
CA GLN A 53 -1.24 7.35 4.72
C GLN A 53 -0.03 6.61 4.12
N THR A 54 1.03 6.35 4.91
CA THR A 54 2.23 5.65 4.42
C THR A 54 1.92 4.20 4.03
N GLU A 55 1.05 3.51 4.79
CA GLU A 55 0.60 2.16 4.44
C GLU A 55 -0.23 2.15 3.15
N LEU A 56 -1.12 3.14 2.96
CA LEU A 56 -1.88 3.31 1.72
C LEU A 56 -0.96 3.51 0.52
N HIS A 57 0.06 4.37 0.66
CA HIS A 57 1.07 4.55 -0.39
C HIS A 57 1.86 3.27 -0.66
N HIS A 58 2.14 2.47 0.36
CA HIS A 58 2.83 1.20 0.21
C HIS A 58 1.98 0.19 -0.57
N VAL A 59 0.71 0.00 -0.19
CA VAL A 59 -0.24 -0.87 -0.92
C VAL A 59 -0.41 -0.40 -2.36
N ARG A 60 -0.56 0.91 -2.60
CA ARG A 60 -0.61 1.49 -3.95
C ARG A 60 0.62 1.11 -4.77
N THR A 61 1.81 1.22 -4.18
CA THR A 61 3.07 0.83 -4.85
C THR A 61 3.05 -0.65 -5.23
N LEU A 62 2.63 -1.53 -4.32
CA LEU A 62 2.54 -2.97 -4.59
C LEU A 62 1.51 -3.31 -5.67
N ARG A 63 0.34 -2.65 -5.67
CA ARG A 63 -0.67 -2.79 -6.72
C ARG A 63 -0.16 -2.31 -8.08
N ILE A 64 0.64 -1.24 -8.15
CA ILE A 64 1.27 -0.80 -9.41
C ILE A 64 2.28 -1.84 -9.88
N MET A 65 3.12 -2.38 -8.99
CA MET A 65 4.06 -3.46 -9.32
C MET A 65 3.34 -4.69 -9.88
N GLU A 66 2.18 -5.04 -9.30
CA GLU A 66 1.40 -6.23 -9.63
C GLU A 66 0.57 -6.03 -10.90
N GLY A 67 -0.24 -4.99 -10.90
CA GLY A 67 -1.21 -4.69 -11.92
C GLY A 67 -0.60 -4.13 -13.17
N VAL A 68 0.39 -3.22 -13.09
CA VAL A 68 1.01 -2.56 -14.26
C VAL A 68 2.24 -3.32 -14.72
N TYR A 69 3.26 -3.41 -13.87
CA TYR A 69 4.55 -3.93 -14.32
C TYR A 69 4.53 -5.45 -14.51
N ARG A 70 4.13 -6.22 -13.50
CA ARG A 70 4.12 -7.69 -13.58
C ARG A 70 3.19 -8.18 -14.69
N ARG A 71 1.97 -7.64 -14.76
CA ARG A 71 1.02 -8.02 -15.81
C ARG A 71 1.47 -7.56 -17.19
N GLY A 72 1.90 -6.33 -17.38
CA GLY A 72 2.41 -5.85 -18.68
C GLY A 72 3.64 -6.64 -19.16
N MET A 73 4.54 -7.02 -18.25
CA MET A 73 5.65 -7.93 -18.57
C MET A 73 5.18 -9.29 -19.11
N LEU A 74 4.10 -9.85 -18.56
CA LEU A 74 3.55 -11.15 -18.98
C LEU A 74 2.71 -11.06 -20.25
N GLU A 75 1.86 -10.04 -20.36
CA GLU A 75 0.83 -9.95 -21.41
C GLU A 75 1.33 -9.19 -22.65
N GLU A 76 2.00 -8.05 -22.46
CA GLU A 76 2.43 -7.17 -23.55
C GLU A 76 3.83 -7.52 -24.03
N VAL A 77 4.79 -7.60 -23.09
CA VAL A 77 6.19 -7.93 -23.41
C VAL A 77 6.33 -9.43 -23.70
N ARG A 78 5.46 -10.26 -23.12
CA ARG A 78 5.48 -11.73 -23.18
C ARG A 78 6.78 -12.33 -22.65
N LEU A 79 7.27 -11.80 -21.54
CA LEU A 79 8.41 -12.38 -20.81
C LEU A 79 8.02 -13.72 -20.20
N GLU A 80 9.03 -14.57 -20.03
CA GLU A 80 8.87 -15.87 -19.39
C GLU A 80 8.43 -15.68 -17.91
N PRO A 81 7.42 -16.42 -17.43
CA PRO A 81 6.87 -16.23 -16.08
C PRO A 81 7.90 -16.34 -14.95
N GLY A 82 8.88 -17.23 -15.06
CA GLY A 82 9.98 -17.39 -14.12
C GLY A 82 10.88 -16.15 -14.04
N LEU A 83 11.18 -15.49 -15.16
CA LEU A 83 11.90 -14.20 -15.18
C LEU A 83 11.10 -13.11 -14.48
N VAL A 84 9.80 -13.01 -14.76
CA VAL A 84 8.92 -12.02 -14.11
C VAL A 84 8.83 -12.28 -12.60
N HIS A 85 8.70 -13.53 -12.18
CA HIS A 85 8.75 -13.91 -10.77
C HIS A 85 10.10 -13.58 -10.12
N GLY A 86 11.20 -13.70 -10.87
CA GLY A 86 12.54 -13.31 -10.44
C GLY A 86 12.70 -11.81 -10.20
N VAL A 87 11.97 -10.97 -10.93
CA VAL A 87 11.95 -9.50 -10.76
C VAL A 87 11.07 -9.10 -9.56
N PHE A 88 9.97 -9.82 -9.33
CA PHE A 88 9.00 -9.52 -8.26
C PHE A 88 8.87 -10.66 -7.24
N PRO A 89 9.91 -10.93 -6.44
CA PRO A 89 9.83 -11.95 -5.42
C PRO A 89 8.72 -11.61 -4.41
N CYS A 90 7.91 -12.58 -4.01
CA CYS A 90 6.93 -12.46 -2.92
C CYS A 90 5.85 -11.38 -3.07
N LEU A 91 5.67 -10.78 -4.25
CA LEU A 91 4.76 -9.65 -4.43
C LEU A 91 3.32 -9.95 -4.01
N ASP A 92 2.78 -11.12 -4.39
CA ASP A 92 1.41 -11.51 -4.03
C ASP A 92 1.24 -11.63 -2.50
N ARG A 93 2.24 -12.16 -1.79
CA ARG A 93 2.23 -12.30 -0.32
C ARG A 93 2.32 -10.94 0.36
N LEU A 94 3.22 -10.06 -0.09
CA LEU A 94 3.34 -8.71 0.44
C LEU A 94 2.05 -7.91 0.21
N LEU A 95 1.51 -7.94 -1.00
CA LEU A 95 0.26 -7.26 -1.31
C LEU A 95 -0.88 -7.76 -0.42
N SER A 96 -1.03 -9.07 -0.24
CA SER A 96 -2.06 -9.63 0.65
C SER A 96 -1.93 -9.17 2.10
N LEU A 97 -0.71 -9.19 2.66
CA LEU A 97 -0.45 -8.78 4.05
C LEU A 97 -0.75 -7.29 4.27
N HIS A 98 -0.28 -6.43 3.37
CA HIS A 98 -0.44 -4.98 3.48
C HIS A 98 -1.86 -4.52 3.15
N SER A 99 -2.52 -5.12 2.16
CA SER A 99 -3.94 -4.85 1.90
C SER A 99 -4.83 -5.23 3.09
N HIS A 100 -4.54 -6.35 3.76
CA HIS A 100 -5.26 -6.72 4.98
C HIS A 100 -5.04 -5.70 6.12
N PHE A 101 -3.77 -5.31 6.36
CA PHE A 101 -3.45 -4.34 7.39
C PHE A 101 -4.11 -2.98 7.13
N LEU A 102 -4.02 -2.47 5.90
CA LEU A 102 -4.68 -1.24 5.49
C LEU A 102 -6.20 -1.32 5.71
N ALA A 103 -6.85 -2.43 5.36
CA ALA A 103 -8.28 -2.61 5.57
C ALA A 103 -8.66 -2.47 7.07
N GLN A 104 -7.86 -3.04 7.98
CA GLN A 104 -8.09 -2.90 9.42
C GLN A 104 -7.91 -1.46 9.91
N LEU A 105 -6.91 -0.75 9.38
CA LEU A 105 -6.67 0.67 9.69
C LEU A 105 -7.85 1.55 9.23
N LEU A 106 -8.32 1.35 8.00
CA LEU A 106 -9.46 2.08 7.45
C LEU A 106 -10.76 1.77 8.20
N LEU A 107 -10.97 0.50 8.57
CA LEU A 107 -12.11 0.10 9.40
C LEU A 107 -12.07 0.82 10.76
N ARG A 108 -10.88 0.89 11.39
CA ARG A 108 -10.70 1.63 12.65
C ARG A 108 -10.99 3.12 12.50
N LYS A 109 -10.54 3.76 11.41
CA LYS A 109 -10.85 5.17 11.10
C LYS A 109 -12.36 5.37 10.95
N ASN A 110 -13.04 4.51 10.19
CA ASN A 110 -14.49 4.61 9.96
C ASN A 110 -15.29 4.46 11.25
N HIS A 111 -14.92 3.55 12.14
CA HIS A 111 -15.54 3.42 13.47
C HIS A 111 -15.24 4.58 14.42
N SER A 112 -14.26 5.43 14.08
CA SER A 112 -13.83 6.57 14.89
C SER A 112 -14.39 7.91 14.39
N LEU A 113 -15.27 7.90 13.38
CA LEU A 113 -15.91 9.10 12.84
C LEU A 113 -16.78 9.79 13.89
N ALA A 114 -16.73 11.11 13.93
CA ALA A 114 -17.61 11.93 14.74
C ALA A 114 -19.06 11.80 14.22
N PRO A 115 -20.07 11.78 15.11
CA PRO A 115 -21.47 11.64 14.70
C PRO A 115 -21.88 12.70 13.67
N GLY A 116 -22.40 12.25 12.53
CA GLY A 116 -22.86 13.13 11.45
C GLY A 116 -21.74 13.78 10.62
N SER A 117 -20.48 13.38 10.80
CA SER A 117 -19.35 13.86 9.98
C SER A 117 -18.83 12.75 9.05
N SER A 118 -18.45 13.15 7.83
CA SER A 118 -17.73 12.31 6.88
C SER A 118 -16.21 12.51 6.92
N THR A 119 -15.73 13.53 7.63
CA THR A 119 -14.32 13.99 7.62
C THR A 119 -13.69 13.95 9.00
N ASN A 120 -14.45 14.29 10.06
CA ASN A 120 -13.94 14.39 11.42
C ASN A 120 -13.91 13.02 12.08
N PHE A 121 -12.76 12.61 12.61
CA PHE A 121 -12.61 11.36 13.37
C PHE A 121 -11.52 11.50 14.42
N THR A 122 -11.60 10.71 15.49
CA THR A 122 -10.54 10.62 16.49
C THR A 122 -10.32 9.16 16.89
N ILE A 123 -9.22 8.56 16.44
CA ILE A 123 -8.90 7.16 16.75
C ILE A 123 -8.36 7.08 18.18
N HIS A 124 -9.16 6.60 19.13
CA HIS A 124 -8.73 6.49 20.53
C HIS A 124 -7.86 5.26 20.80
N GLN A 125 -8.11 4.15 20.09
CA GLN A 125 -7.37 2.90 20.24
C GLN A 125 -6.88 2.43 18.87
N LEU A 126 -5.63 2.00 18.79
CA LEU A 126 -5.03 1.38 17.60
C LEU A 126 -4.14 0.17 17.94
N GLY A 127 -3.75 0.04 19.21
CA GLY A 127 -2.76 -0.95 19.64
C GLY A 127 -3.17 -2.40 19.39
N ASP A 128 -4.45 -2.69 19.42
CA ASP A 128 -5.00 -4.01 19.09
C ASP A 128 -4.85 -4.36 17.60
N VAL A 129 -5.07 -3.41 16.68
CA VAL A 129 -4.82 -3.61 15.24
C VAL A 129 -3.33 -3.85 14.99
N LEU A 130 -2.46 -3.07 15.63
CA LEU A 130 -1.01 -3.27 15.53
C LEU A 130 -0.58 -4.61 16.14
N GLN A 131 -1.15 -4.99 17.28
CA GLN A 131 -0.84 -6.25 17.93
C GLN A 131 -1.24 -7.43 17.04
N GLU A 132 -2.43 -7.41 16.45
CA GLU A 132 -2.90 -8.43 15.51
C GLU A 132 -1.97 -8.53 14.29
N GLN A 133 -1.56 -7.41 13.71
CA GLN A 133 -0.68 -7.39 12.54
C GLN A 133 0.74 -7.91 12.86
N PHE A 134 1.31 -7.49 13.98
CA PHE A 134 2.72 -7.72 14.29
C PHE A 134 2.97 -8.81 15.34
N SER A 135 1.97 -9.66 15.64
CA SER A 135 2.11 -10.82 16.54
C SER A 135 1.65 -12.14 15.92
N GLY A 136 2.01 -13.25 16.56
CA GLY A 136 1.56 -14.59 16.17
C GLY A 136 1.86 -14.93 14.71
N GLN A 137 0.87 -15.50 14.04
CA GLN A 137 1.00 -15.96 12.66
C GLN A 137 1.26 -14.81 11.67
N ASN A 138 0.64 -13.64 11.84
CA ASN A 138 0.85 -12.50 10.93
C ASN A 138 2.30 -12.01 10.99
N ALA A 139 2.90 -11.98 12.18
CA ALA A 139 4.32 -11.65 12.34
C ALA A 139 5.25 -12.67 11.66
N ASP A 140 4.93 -13.96 11.79
CA ASP A 140 5.69 -15.02 11.11
C ASP A 140 5.62 -14.89 9.59
N GLU A 141 4.43 -14.62 9.05
CA GLU A 141 4.25 -14.44 7.61
C GLU A 141 4.94 -13.17 7.09
N MET A 142 4.86 -12.04 7.81
CA MET A 142 5.64 -10.85 7.47
C MET A 142 7.15 -11.13 7.48
N ARG A 143 7.67 -11.80 8.52
CA ARG A 143 9.09 -12.17 8.57
C ARG A 143 9.51 -13.02 7.38
N LYS A 144 8.72 -14.05 7.03
CA LYS A 144 9.02 -14.92 5.88
C LYS A 144 8.99 -14.14 4.56
N ALA A 145 7.94 -13.33 4.34
CA ALA A 145 7.77 -12.56 3.13
C ALA A 145 8.91 -11.56 2.93
N TYR A 146 9.24 -10.79 3.97
CA TYR A 146 10.34 -9.82 3.89
C TYR A 146 11.71 -10.48 3.85
N ALA A 147 11.94 -11.61 4.55
CA ALA A 147 13.21 -12.33 4.44
C ALA A 147 13.47 -12.80 3.01
N GLU A 148 12.45 -13.35 2.34
CA GLU A 148 12.55 -13.80 0.96
C GLU A 148 12.67 -12.61 -0.02
N PHE A 149 11.87 -11.55 0.15
CA PHE A 149 11.95 -10.34 -0.67
C PHE A 149 13.34 -9.68 -0.57
N CYS A 150 13.79 -9.40 0.65
CA CYS A 150 15.05 -8.69 0.91
C CYS A 150 16.28 -9.51 0.49
N SER A 151 16.27 -10.82 0.72
CA SER A 151 17.39 -11.69 0.30
C SER A 151 17.52 -11.80 -1.22
N ARG A 152 16.43 -11.58 -1.96
CA ARG A 152 16.41 -11.60 -3.44
C ARG A 152 16.53 -10.23 -4.08
N HIS A 153 16.43 -9.14 -3.31
CA HIS A 153 16.42 -7.77 -3.82
C HIS A 153 17.56 -7.47 -4.82
N LEU A 154 18.82 -7.75 -4.45
CA LEU A 154 19.97 -7.49 -5.33
C LEU A 154 19.92 -8.28 -6.64
N LYS A 155 19.42 -9.53 -6.59
CA LYS A 155 19.26 -10.39 -7.77
C LYS A 155 18.13 -9.89 -8.66
N ALA A 156 17.00 -9.49 -8.09
CA ALA A 156 15.87 -8.91 -8.80
C ALA A 156 16.27 -7.61 -9.53
N VAL A 157 16.98 -6.71 -8.85
CA VAL A 157 17.49 -5.46 -9.44
C VAL A 157 18.48 -5.74 -10.58
N LYS A 158 19.37 -6.72 -10.41
CA LYS A 158 20.31 -7.12 -11.46
C LYS A 158 19.56 -7.67 -12.68
N LEU A 159 18.60 -8.58 -12.47
CA LEU A 159 17.79 -9.16 -13.54
C LEU A 159 17.01 -8.08 -14.30
N TYR A 160 16.38 -7.14 -13.59
CA TYR A 160 15.69 -6.00 -14.19
C TYR A 160 16.63 -5.20 -15.11
N LYS A 161 17.85 -4.87 -14.65
CA LYS A 161 18.84 -4.13 -15.46
C LYS A 161 19.29 -4.91 -16.69
N GLU A 162 19.48 -6.22 -16.56
CA GLU A 162 19.83 -7.11 -17.68
C GLU A 162 18.72 -7.15 -18.72
N LEU A 163 17.46 -7.30 -18.30
CA LEU A 163 16.29 -7.23 -19.18
C LEU A 163 16.22 -5.88 -19.88
N LEU A 164 16.41 -4.77 -19.16
CA LEU A 164 16.36 -3.42 -19.73
C LEU A 164 17.43 -3.19 -20.81
N THR A 165 18.57 -3.88 -20.69
CA THR A 165 19.68 -3.77 -21.65
C THR A 165 19.50 -4.69 -22.86
N ARG A 166 18.95 -5.89 -22.66
CA ARG A 166 18.91 -6.95 -23.69
C ARG A 166 17.59 -7.00 -24.44
N GLU A 167 16.47 -6.72 -23.77
CA GLU A 167 15.13 -6.89 -24.32
C GLU A 167 14.56 -5.56 -24.81
N LYS A 168 14.61 -5.32 -26.12
CA LYS A 168 14.08 -4.09 -26.74
C LYS A 168 12.60 -3.86 -26.45
N ARG A 169 11.79 -4.94 -26.43
CA ARG A 169 10.36 -4.84 -26.10
C ARG A 169 10.15 -4.39 -24.66
N PHE A 170 10.94 -4.94 -23.74
CA PHE A 170 10.91 -4.53 -22.34
C PHE A 170 11.38 -3.09 -22.17
N GLN A 171 12.44 -2.69 -22.87
CA GLN A 171 12.91 -1.30 -22.87
C GLN A 171 11.84 -0.31 -23.36
N ASN A 172 11.10 -0.67 -24.41
CA ASN A 172 10.01 0.16 -24.92
C ASN A 172 8.81 0.20 -23.97
N PHE A 173 8.52 -0.89 -23.25
CA PHE A 173 7.43 -0.95 -22.27
C PHE A 173 7.70 -0.10 -21.02
N ILE A 174 8.97 0.02 -20.61
CA ILE A 174 9.36 0.80 -19.43
C ILE A 174 9.49 2.31 -19.72
N ARG A 175 9.68 2.69 -20.99
CA ARG A 175 9.83 4.09 -21.43
C ARG A 175 8.50 4.84 -21.40
#